data_AF-A0A3D1ACK8-F1
#
_entry.id   AF-A0A3D1ACK8-F1
#
_cell.length_a   1.000
_cell.length_b   1.000
_cell.length_c   1.000
_cell.angle_alpha   90.00
_cell.angle_beta   90.00
_cell.angle_gamma   90.00
#
_symmetry.space_group_name_H-M   'P 1'
#
loop_
_entity.id
_entity.type
_entity.pdbx_description
1 polymer ?
#
loop_
_entity_poly.entity_id
_entity_poly.type
_entity_poly.pdbx_seq_one_letter_code
_entity_poly.pdbx_strand_id
1 'polypeptide(L)'
;MFLTKRFYITGLVVIALFVSGYLVPALFIAGKIVMALLILTAVTDYILLWHYKKGADAERYCAPRFSNGDNNDVRLIIENRYPFPVDIDIIDEIPVEFQRRDILFKVKMKTGGRETVHYKLRPVKRGVYNFGNILLYVTTPVGLVSRRIKCAEPMDIAVYPSYIMLHQYEIMAIHNNLTELGIKKIRRIGHNTEFEYIKEYIKGDDYRTINWKASARRHYPMVNIYQDERSQQIYNIIDKGRIMQNAFRGMTLLDYAINASLVLSFVAIRKEDKAGLATFAEKFETFIPAGKQTGQMQQILESLYRQQTTFGESDYSSLYVHINKYINKRSLLIIYTNFDTIIGMERQIEYLRQLARRHVVLVVFFEDTEMKAFAAKQPTSIEGYYQQVITDKFIFEKHHVIVKLKQHGIYSLLTEPDKLSINVINKYLEMKARGVI
;
A
#
# COMPACT_ATOMS: atom_id res chain seq x y z
N MET A 1 1.92 -31.46 -25.02
CA MET A 1 2.35 -32.74 -24.44
C MET A 1 3.79 -32.58 -24.03
N PHE A 2 4.14 -32.97 -22.81
CA PHE A 2 5.52 -32.91 -22.32
C PHE A 2 5.93 -34.30 -21.85
N LEU A 3 7.19 -34.68 -22.09
CA LEU A 3 7.75 -35.91 -21.57
C LEU A 3 8.37 -35.63 -20.20
N THR A 4 8.10 -36.51 -19.24
CA THR A 4 8.59 -36.31 -17.87
C THR A 4 10.04 -36.77 -17.71
N LYS A 5 10.67 -36.39 -16.60
CA LYS A 5 12.00 -36.92 -16.24
C LYS A 5 12.04 -38.45 -16.20
N ARG A 6 10.93 -39.10 -15.80
CA ARG A 6 10.83 -40.56 -15.76
C ARG A 6 11.04 -41.16 -17.14
N PHE A 7 10.36 -40.62 -18.16
CA PHE A 7 10.50 -41.08 -19.55
C PHE A 7 11.95 -41.02 -20.04
N TYR A 8 12.66 -39.91 -19.77
CA TYR A 8 14.06 -39.78 -20.18
C TYR A 8 14.97 -40.75 -19.42
N ILE A 9 14.72 -40.99 -18.13
CA ILE A 9 15.48 -41.97 -17.34
C ILE A 9 15.25 -43.39 -17.87
N THR A 10 14.00 -43.81 -18.10
CA THR A 10 13.73 -45.13 -18.70
C THR A 10 14.30 -45.24 -20.11
N GLY A 11 14.26 -44.17 -20.91
CA GLY A 11 14.91 -44.12 -22.21
C GLY A 11 16.42 -44.36 -22.14
N LEU A 12 17.12 -43.74 -21.18
CA LEU A 12 18.55 -43.98 -20.94
C LEU A 12 18.84 -45.41 -20.52
N VAL A 13 17.99 -46.00 -19.66
CA VAL A 13 18.11 -47.41 -19.27
C VAL A 13 17.95 -48.34 -20.47
N VAL A 14 16.98 -48.06 -21.36
CA VAL A 14 16.78 -48.82 -22.60
C VAL A 14 18.02 -48.72 -23.50
N ILE A 15 18.60 -47.53 -23.66
CA ILE A 15 19.83 -47.33 -24.43
C ILE A 15 20.98 -48.14 -23.82
N ALA A 16 21.17 -48.07 -22.50
CA ALA A 16 22.22 -48.80 -21.79
C ALA A 16 22.07 -50.34 -21.95
N LEU A 17 20.84 -50.85 -21.92
CA LEU A 17 20.55 -52.27 -22.16
C LEU A 17 20.89 -52.69 -23.60
N PHE A 18 20.59 -51.85 -24.60
CA PHE A 18 20.95 -52.15 -25.98
C PHE A 18 22.46 -52.13 -26.22
N VAL A 19 23.18 -51.16 -25.65
CA VAL A 19 24.65 -51.07 -25.72
C VAL A 19 25.30 -52.28 -25.06
N SER A 20 24.84 -52.62 -23.85
CA SER A 20 25.34 -53.80 -23.10
C SER A 20 24.93 -55.12 -23.76
N GLY A 21 23.83 -55.11 -24.51
CA GLY A 21 23.34 -56.22 -25.33
C GLY A 21 24.30 -56.66 -26.44
N TYR A 22 25.23 -55.79 -26.85
CA TYR A 22 26.32 -56.15 -27.76
C TYR A 22 27.28 -57.17 -27.14
N LEU A 23 27.53 -57.07 -25.83
CA LEU A 23 28.42 -57.97 -25.08
C LEU A 23 27.67 -59.20 -24.57
N VAL A 24 26.40 -59.04 -24.19
CA VAL A 24 25.58 -60.11 -23.59
C VAL A 24 24.23 -60.19 -24.33
N PRO A 25 24.00 -61.19 -25.19
CA PRO A 25 22.77 -61.29 -26.00
C PRO A 25 21.46 -61.26 -25.21
N ALA A 26 21.45 -61.77 -23.96
CA ALA A 26 20.29 -61.72 -23.09
C ALA A 26 19.83 -60.28 -22.76
N LEU A 27 20.78 -59.35 -22.61
CA LEU A 27 20.48 -57.93 -22.34
C LEU A 27 19.84 -57.25 -23.56
N PHE A 28 20.14 -57.72 -24.77
CA PHE A 28 19.51 -57.21 -25.99
C PHE A 28 18.02 -57.58 -26.06
N ILE A 29 17.67 -58.81 -25.66
CA ILE A 29 16.28 -59.27 -25.54
C ILE A 29 15.55 -58.46 -24.45
N ALA A 30 16.19 -58.28 -23.30
CA ALA A 30 15.65 -57.44 -22.22
C ALA A 30 15.41 -56.01 -22.67
N GLY A 31 16.34 -55.40 -23.43
CA GLY A 31 16.19 -54.06 -24.02
C GLY A 31 14.95 -53.94 -24.91
N LYS A 32 14.68 -54.93 -25.78
CA LYS A 32 13.47 -54.96 -26.62
C LYS A 32 12.19 -55.01 -25.79
N ILE A 33 12.16 -55.82 -24.73
CA ILE A 33 10.99 -55.95 -23.84
C ILE A 33 10.74 -54.64 -23.12
N VAL A 34 11.77 -54.03 -22.52
CA VAL A 34 11.65 -52.76 -21.80
C VAL A 34 11.25 -51.62 -22.76
N MET A 35 11.78 -51.60 -23.99
CA MET A 35 11.38 -50.63 -25.01
C MET A 35 9.90 -50.78 -25.40
N ALA A 36 9.43 -52.02 -25.66
CA ALA A 36 8.03 -52.27 -25.96
C ALA A 36 7.11 -51.85 -24.80
N LEU A 37 7.51 -52.15 -23.56
CA LEU A 37 6.79 -51.75 -22.35
C LEU A 37 6.77 -50.22 -22.18
N LEU A 38 7.89 -49.53 -22.45
CA LEU A 38 7.95 -48.06 -22.41
C LEU A 38 7.01 -47.43 -23.44
N ILE A 39 6.97 -47.94 -24.66
CA ILE A 39 6.06 -47.44 -25.71
C ILE A 39 4.60 -47.69 -25.30
N LEU A 40 4.27 -48.92 -24.87
CA LEU A 40 2.92 -49.27 -24.44
C LEU A 40 2.44 -48.40 -23.26
N THR A 41 3.29 -48.22 -22.25
CA THR A 41 2.97 -47.39 -21.08
C THR A 41 2.88 -45.90 -21.42
N ALA A 42 3.73 -45.37 -22.30
CA ALA A 42 3.62 -43.99 -22.75
C ALA A 42 2.37 -43.72 -23.60
N VAL A 43 1.99 -44.67 -24.48
CA VAL A 43 0.78 -44.57 -25.31
C VAL A 43 -0.47 -44.67 -24.44
N THR A 44 -0.52 -45.59 -23.47
CA THR A 44 -1.64 -45.68 -22.53
C THR A 44 -1.76 -44.43 -21.67
N ASP A 45 -0.65 -43.87 -21.17
CA ASP A 45 -0.60 -42.61 -20.43
C ASP A 45 -1.17 -41.44 -21.27
N TYR A 46 -0.76 -41.35 -22.54
CA TYR A 46 -1.29 -40.37 -23.49
C TYR A 46 -2.80 -40.52 -23.72
N ILE A 47 -3.27 -41.75 -23.99
CA ILE A 47 -4.69 -42.00 -24.24
C ILE A 47 -5.52 -41.65 -23.01
N LEU A 48 -5.13 -42.10 -21.81
CA LEU A 48 -5.84 -41.80 -20.56
C LEU A 48 -5.94 -40.30 -20.30
N LEU A 49 -4.85 -39.55 -20.51
CA LEU A 49 -4.84 -38.12 -20.29
C LEU A 49 -5.71 -37.36 -21.30
N TRP A 50 -5.77 -37.76 -22.57
CA TRP A 50 -6.51 -37.05 -23.62
C TRP A 50 -7.96 -37.53 -23.82
N HIS A 51 -8.29 -38.75 -23.44
CA HIS A 51 -9.66 -39.29 -23.52
C HIS A 51 -10.65 -38.41 -22.73
N TYR A 52 -10.25 -37.99 -21.52
CA TYR A 52 -11.02 -37.06 -20.69
C TYR A 52 -10.64 -35.61 -21.01
N LYS A 53 -11.37 -34.97 -21.94
CA LYS A 53 -11.08 -33.60 -22.39
C LYS A 53 -11.04 -32.57 -21.24
N LYS A 54 -11.96 -32.68 -20.27
CA LYS A 54 -12.06 -31.84 -19.05
C LYS A 54 -11.66 -32.61 -17.78
N GLY A 55 -10.53 -33.32 -17.83
CA GLY A 55 -10.11 -34.19 -16.72
C GLY A 55 -9.58 -33.46 -15.48
N ALA A 56 -9.13 -32.22 -15.60
CA ALA A 56 -8.79 -31.38 -14.45
C ALA A 56 -9.26 -29.95 -14.70
N ASP A 57 -9.58 -29.24 -13.63
CA ASP A 57 -10.01 -27.85 -13.68
C ASP A 57 -9.38 -27.05 -12.53
N ALA A 58 -9.24 -25.75 -12.73
CA ALA A 58 -8.73 -24.86 -11.70
C ALA A 58 -9.31 -23.46 -11.83
N GLU A 59 -9.63 -22.87 -10.67
CA GLU A 59 -10.18 -21.53 -10.55
C GLU A 59 -9.33 -20.68 -9.62
N ARG A 60 -9.12 -19.41 -10.01
CA ARG A 60 -8.42 -18.41 -9.19
C ARG A 60 -9.44 -17.60 -8.41
N TYR A 61 -9.25 -17.52 -7.10
CA TYR A 61 -10.02 -16.67 -6.20
C TYR A 61 -9.09 -15.68 -5.50
N CYS A 62 -9.33 -14.40 -5.71
CA CYS A 62 -8.63 -13.31 -5.03
C CYS A 62 -9.58 -12.15 -4.77
N ALA A 63 -9.15 -11.19 -3.94
CA ALA A 63 -9.89 -9.96 -3.77
C ALA A 63 -10.02 -9.21 -5.11
N PRO A 64 -11.11 -8.44 -5.35
CA PRO A 64 -11.28 -7.69 -6.60
C PRO A 64 -10.25 -6.55 -6.78
N ARG A 65 -9.55 -6.18 -5.70
CA ARG A 65 -8.51 -5.17 -5.68
C ARG A 65 -7.41 -5.60 -4.72
N PHE A 66 -6.16 -5.32 -5.08
CA PHE A 66 -5.01 -5.56 -4.22
C PHE A 66 -4.57 -4.28 -3.50
N SER A 67 -3.99 -4.44 -2.33
CA SER A 67 -3.39 -3.37 -1.54
C SER A 67 -1.90 -3.26 -1.84
N ASN A 68 -1.46 -2.06 -2.25
CA ASN A 68 -0.06 -1.76 -2.53
C ASN A 68 0.78 -1.84 -1.26
N GLY A 69 1.87 -2.61 -1.30
CA GLY A 69 2.78 -2.79 -0.18
C GLY A 69 2.39 -3.88 0.81
N ASP A 70 1.18 -4.45 0.69
CA ASP A 70 0.69 -5.49 1.59
C ASP A 70 0.75 -6.88 0.93
N ASN A 71 0.69 -7.92 1.75
CA ASN A 71 0.53 -9.28 1.28
C ASN A 71 -0.95 -9.57 0.99
N ASN A 72 -1.29 -9.73 -0.29
CA ASN A 72 -2.64 -10.06 -0.76
C ASN A 72 -2.77 -11.56 -0.94
N ASP A 73 -3.82 -12.17 -0.39
CA ASP A 73 -4.06 -13.60 -0.47
C ASP A 73 -4.68 -13.98 -1.82
N VAL A 74 -4.12 -15.01 -2.45
CA VAL A 74 -4.66 -15.66 -3.66
C VAL A 74 -4.86 -17.14 -3.36
N ARG A 75 -6.03 -17.64 -3.77
CA ARG A 75 -6.42 -19.04 -3.60
C ARG A 75 -6.64 -19.67 -4.97
N LEU A 76 -6.00 -20.81 -5.19
CA LEU A 76 -6.25 -21.66 -6.34
C LEU A 76 -7.05 -22.85 -5.87
N ILE A 77 -8.22 -23.05 -6.46
CA ILE A 77 -9.04 -24.22 -6.19
C ILE A 77 -8.90 -25.16 -7.37
N ILE A 78 -8.42 -26.38 -7.12
CA ILE A 78 -8.13 -27.37 -8.14
C ILE A 78 -9.05 -28.56 -7.94
N GLU A 79 -9.59 -29.07 -9.03
CA GLU A 79 -10.48 -30.22 -9.06
C GLU A 79 -9.93 -31.31 -9.98
N ASN A 80 -9.83 -32.53 -9.45
CA ASN A 80 -9.54 -33.71 -10.26
C ASN A 80 -10.84 -34.35 -10.74
N ARG A 81 -11.09 -34.30 -12.04
CA ARG A 81 -12.24 -34.92 -12.71
C ARG A 81 -11.86 -36.19 -13.50
N TYR A 82 -10.61 -36.65 -13.40
CA TYR A 82 -10.21 -37.96 -13.90
C TYR A 82 -10.76 -39.06 -12.97
N PRO A 83 -11.10 -40.25 -13.50
CA PRO A 83 -11.55 -41.39 -12.69
C PRO A 83 -10.41 -42.06 -11.89
N PHE A 84 -9.19 -41.54 -11.96
CA PHE A 84 -7.99 -42.06 -11.30
C PHE A 84 -7.24 -40.95 -10.56
N PRO A 85 -6.36 -41.30 -9.60
CA PRO A 85 -5.49 -40.33 -8.94
C PRO A 85 -4.46 -39.75 -9.90
N VAL A 86 -4.16 -38.45 -9.76
CA VAL A 86 -3.22 -37.72 -10.61
C VAL A 86 -2.27 -36.86 -9.78
N ASP A 87 -1.06 -36.70 -10.30
CA ASP A 87 -0.08 -35.72 -9.80
C ASP A 87 -0.17 -34.48 -10.70
N ILE A 88 -0.41 -33.31 -10.10
CA ILE A 88 -0.60 -32.03 -10.80
C ILE A 88 0.47 -31.03 -10.36
N ASP A 89 1.25 -30.56 -11.32
CA ASP A 89 2.12 -29.40 -11.19
C ASP A 89 1.35 -28.15 -11.66
N ILE A 90 1.19 -27.16 -10.79
CA ILE A 90 0.36 -25.97 -10.98
C ILE A 90 1.28 -24.76 -11.12
N ILE A 91 1.12 -24.00 -12.20
CA ILE A 91 1.79 -22.72 -12.41
C ILE A 91 0.73 -21.66 -12.63
N ASP A 92 0.78 -20.59 -11.83
CA ASP A 92 -0.11 -19.45 -12.00
C ASP A 92 0.61 -18.33 -12.76
N GLU A 93 0.09 -17.92 -13.92
CA GLU A 93 0.66 -16.81 -14.70
C GLU A 93 0.31 -15.47 -14.03
N ILE A 94 1.18 -15.05 -13.11
CA ILE A 94 1.06 -13.77 -12.42
C ILE A 94 1.64 -12.61 -13.25
N PRO A 95 1.20 -11.37 -12.97
CA PRO A 95 1.82 -10.18 -13.56
C PRO A 95 3.33 -10.11 -13.32
N VAL A 96 4.09 -9.73 -14.36
CA VAL A 96 5.56 -9.67 -14.33
C VAL A 96 6.07 -8.66 -13.30
N GLU A 97 5.30 -7.60 -13.06
CA GLU A 97 5.62 -6.50 -12.15
C GLU A 97 5.67 -6.93 -10.69
N PHE A 98 5.06 -8.06 -10.34
CA PHE A 98 5.12 -8.61 -8.98
C PHE A 98 6.44 -9.35 -8.71
N GLN A 99 7.26 -9.56 -9.75
CA GLN A 99 8.63 -10.13 -9.69
C GLN A 99 8.75 -11.48 -8.99
N ARG A 100 7.64 -12.18 -8.75
CA ARG A 100 7.61 -13.49 -8.11
C ARG A 100 7.74 -14.57 -9.18
N ARG A 101 8.69 -15.49 -9.02
CA ARG A 101 9.00 -16.53 -10.03
C ARG A 101 8.91 -17.96 -9.49
N ASP A 102 8.77 -18.11 -8.18
CA ASP A 102 8.69 -19.36 -7.43
C ASP A 102 7.25 -19.91 -7.34
N ILE A 103 6.49 -19.86 -8.44
CA ILE A 103 5.07 -20.26 -8.44
C ILE A 103 4.91 -21.61 -9.15
N LEU A 104 5.45 -22.65 -8.52
CA LEU A 104 5.22 -24.04 -8.88
C LEU A 104 4.69 -24.79 -7.67
N PHE A 105 3.41 -25.15 -7.69
CA PHE A 105 2.79 -25.94 -6.62
C PHE A 105 2.58 -27.37 -7.10
N LYS A 106 2.94 -28.34 -6.25
CA LYS A 106 2.80 -29.76 -6.57
C LYS A 106 1.73 -30.37 -5.68
N VAL A 107 0.70 -30.94 -6.29
CA VAL A 107 -0.44 -31.51 -5.56
C VAL A 107 -0.71 -32.92 -6.07
N LYS A 108 -0.86 -33.86 -5.15
CA LYS A 108 -1.34 -35.21 -5.45
C LYS A 108 -2.82 -35.29 -5.16
N MET A 109 -3.62 -35.62 -6.17
CA MET A 109 -5.07 -35.60 -6.06
C MET A 109 -5.65 -37.00 -6.22
N LYS A 110 -6.53 -37.38 -5.30
CA LYS A 110 -7.37 -38.58 -5.44
C LYS A 110 -8.44 -38.35 -6.51
N THR A 111 -9.04 -39.42 -7.02
CA THR A 111 -10.21 -39.37 -7.91
C THR A 111 -11.31 -38.49 -7.31
N GLY A 112 -11.81 -37.51 -8.07
CA GLY A 112 -12.84 -36.59 -7.59
C GLY A 112 -12.40 -35.62 -6.48
N GLY A 113 -11.11 -35.59 -6.14
CA GLY A 113 -10.58 -34.73 -5.08
C GLY A 113 -10.65 -33.25 -5.44
N ARG A 114 -10.77 -32.40 -4.41
CA ARG A 114 -10.68 -30.95 -4.50
C ARG A 114 -9.65 -30.46 -3.49
N GLU A 115 -8.69 -29.69 -3.95
CA GLU A 115 -7.58 -29.17 -3.13
C GLU A 115 -7.50 -27.65 -3.30
N THR A 116 -7.09 -26.96 -2.23
CA THR A 116 -6.92 -25.50 -2.26
C THR A 116 -5.48 -25.14 -1.96
N VAL A 117 -4.85 -24.42 -2.88
CA VAL A 117 -3.50 -23.89 -2.71
C VAL A 117 -3.59 -22.41 -2.38
N HIS A 118 -2.92 -22.00 -1.30
CA HIS A 118 -2.86 -20.62 -0.84
C HIS A 118 -1.48 -20.05 -1.09
N TYR A 119 -1.42 -18.86 -1.68
CA TYR A 119 -0.18 -18.11 -1.79
C TYR A 119 -0.43 -16.61 -1.71
N LYS A 120 0.62 -15.84 -1.43
CA LYS A 120 0.53 -14.39 -1.22
C LYS A 120 1.28 -13.61 -2.29
N LEU A 121 0.73 -12.47 -2.70
CA LEU A 121 1.35 -11.53 -3.63
C LEU A 121 1.48 -10.15 -2.99
N ARG A 122 2.67 -9.56 -3.08
CA ARG A 122 2.96 -8.22 -2.58
C ARG A 122 3.28 -7.28 -3.75
N PRO A 123 2.29 -6.57 -4.30
CA PRO A 123 2.55 -5.55 -5.30
C PRO A 123 3.25 -4.36 -4.66
N VAL A 124 4.23 -3.79 -5.36
CA VAL A 124 5.00 -2.62 -4.90
C VAL A 124 4.77 -1.38 -5.77
N LYS A 125 3.97 -1.53 -6.83
CA LYS A 125 3.55 -0.45 -7.71
C LYS A 125 2.04 -0.47 -7.82
N ARG A 126 1.44 0.73 -7.82
CA ARG A 126 0.01 0.91 -8.13
C ARG A 126 -0.21 0.82 -9.63
N GLY A 127 -1.38 0.30 -10.02
CA GLY A 127 -1.76 0.18 -11.42
C GLY A 127 -2.79 -0.92 -11.64
N VAL A 128 -3.11 -1.15 -12.91
CA VAL A 128 -3.90 -2.31 -13.34
C VAL A 128 -2.94 -3.33 -13.92
N TYR A 129 -3.07 -4.58 -13.46
CA TYR A 129 -2.20 -5.68 -13.85
C TYR A 129 -3.03 -6.84 -14.37
N ASN A 130 -2.57 -7.50 -15.41
CA ASN A 130 -3.27 -8.63 -16.00
C ASN A 130 -2.68 -9.94 -15.48
N PHE A 131 -3.49 -10.73 -14.80
CA PHE A 131 -3.16 -12.14 -14.59
C PHE A 131 -3.45 -12.93 -15.86
N GLY A 132 -2.55 -13.83 -16.21
CA GLY A 132 -2.74 -14.82 -17.27
C GLY A 132 -3.56 -16.03 -16.81
N ASN A 133 -3.31 -17.16 -17.46
CA ASN A 133 -4.00 -18.43 -17.18
C ASN A 133 -3.38 -19.17 -15.99
N ILE A 134 -4.13 -20.11 -15.41
CA ILE A 134 -3.57 -21.18 -14.60
C ILE A 134 -3.15 -22.31 -15.55
N LEU A 135 -1.88 -22.73 -15.47
CA LEU A 135 -1.35 -23.86 -16.22
C LEU A 135 -1.27 -25.08 -15.30
N LEU A 136 -2.03 -26.12 -15.65
CA LEU A 136 -1.96 -27.41 -14.97
C LEU A 136 -1.16 -28.38 -15.82
N TYR A 137 -0.15 -29.01 -15.22
CA TYR A 137 0.63 -30.10 -15.80
C TYR A 137 0.25 -31.39 -15.10
N VAL A 138 -0.69 -32.12 -15.71
CA VAL A 138 -1.27 -33.34 -15.13
C VAL A 138 -0.47 -34.55 -15.59
N THR A 139 -0.16 -35.43 -14.64
CA THR A 139 0.51 -36.72 -14.86
C THR A 139 -0.27 -37.83 -14.17
N THR A 140 -0.32 -39.01 -14.80
CA THR A 140 -0.89 -40.21 -14.17
C THR A 140 0.10 -40.82 -13.17
N PRO A 141 -0.28 -41.86 -12.40
CA PRO A 141 0.65 -42.55 -11.50
C PRO A 141 1.88 -43.14 -12.20
N VAL A 142 1.73 -43.54 -13.47
CA VAL A 142 2.83 -43.99 -14.35
C VAL A 142 3.78 -42.81 -14.61
N GLY A 143 3.21 -41.68 -15.01
CA GLY A 143 3.89 -40.38 -15.05
C GLY A 143 5.00 -40.31 -16.09
N LEU A 144 4.81 -40.90 -17.28
CA LEU A 144 5.73 -40.80 -18.42
C LEU A 144 5.38 -39.61 -19.31
N VAL A 145 4.10 -39.30 -19.43
CA VAL A 145 3.56 -38.20 -20.21
C VAL A 145 2.90 -37.19 -19.27
N SER A 146 3.11 -35.90 -19.55
CA SER A 146 2.40 -34.79 -18.92
C SER A 146 1.53 -34.06 -19.93
N ARG A 147 0.26 -33.85 -19.55
CA ARG A 147 -0.69 -33.03 -20.30
C ARG A 147 -0.73 -31.64 -19.68
N ARG A 148 -0.50 -30.61 -20.51
CA ARG A 148 -0.73 -29.21 -20.14
C ARG A 148 -2.18 -28.84 -20.41
N ILE A 149 -2.88 -28.35 -19.41
CA ILE A 149 -4.24 -27.81 -19.48
C ILE A 149 -4.17 -26.34 -19.09
N LYS A 150 -4.81 -25.48 -19.88
CA LYS A 150 -4.99 -24.07 -19.54
C LYS A 150 -6.36 -23.92 -18.88
N CYS A 151 -6.38 -23.38 -17.68
CA CYS A 151 -7.56 -23.13 -16.86
C CYS A 151 -7.59 -21.66 -16.45
N ALA A 152 -8.73 -21.20 -15.96
CA ALA A 152 -9.04 -19.81 -15.61
C ALA A 152 -8.84 -18.80 -16.75
N GLU A 153 -9.78 -17.88 -16.89
CA GLU A 153 -9.64 -16.78 -17.83
C GLU A 153 -8.67 -15.71 -17.29
N PRO A 154 -7.93 -15.01 -18.18
CA PRO A 154 -7.16 -13.86 -17.78
C PRO A 154 -8.05 -12.82 -17.08
N MET A 155 -7.51 -12.18 -16.04
CA MET A 155 -8.26 -11.20 -15.27
C MET A 155 -7.42 -9.98 -14.95
N ASP A 156 -8.04 -8.81 -15.00
CA ASP A 156 -7.39 -7.57 -14.59
C ASP A 156 -7.58 -7.36 -13.08
N ILE A 157 -6.48 -7.09 -12.39
CA ILE A 157 -6.47 -6.71 -10.98
C ILE A 157 -5.98 -5.27 -10.84
N ALA A 158 -6.74 -4.45 -10.13
CA ALA A 158 -6.29 -3.11 -9.79
C ALA A 158 -5.62 -3.11 -8.41
N VAL A 159 -4.42 -2.52 -8.32
CA VAL A 159 -3.65 -2.35 -7.10
C VAL A 159 -3.84 -0.93 -6.58
N TYR A 160 -4.63 -0.79 -5.52
CA TYR A 160 -4.94 0.46 -4.85
C TYR A 160 -3.95 0.76 -3.71
N PRO A 161 -3.90 2.01 -3.21
CA PRO A 161 -3.29 2.29 -1.92
C PRO A 161 -3.77 1.33 -0.83
N SER A 162 -2.93 1.08 0.17
CA SER A 162 -3.22 0.10 1.23
C SER A 162 -4.55 0.35 1.91
N TYR A 163 -5.47 -0.61 1.76
CA TYR A 163 -6.77 -0.62 2.44
C TYR A 163 -6.75 -1.51 3.69
N ILE A 164 -5.90 -2.54 3.75
CA ILE A 164 -5.81 -3.48 4.89
C ILE A 164 -5.47 -2.72 6.18
N MET A 165 -4.59 -1.73 6.07
CA MET A 165 -4.28 -0.82 7.18
C MET A 165 -5.52 -0.11 7.72
N LEU A 166 -6.46 0.34 6.87
CA LEU A 166 -7.66 1.05 7.31
C LEU A 166 -8.50 0.24 8.30
N HIS A 167 -8.70 -1.05 8.03
CA HIS A 167 -9.51 -1.91 8.88
C HIS A 167 -8.82 -2.23 10.22
N GLN A 168 -7.50 -2.45 10.21
CA GLN A 168 -6.73 -2.64 11.45
C GLN A 168 -6.77 -1.38 12.33
N TYR A 169 -6.68 -0.19 11.73
CA TYR A 169 -6.73 1.08 12.46
C TYR A 169 -8.13 1.50 12.87
N GLU A 170 -9.18 1.05 12.19
CA GLU A 170 -10.57 1.21 12.66
C GLU A 170 -10.70 0.64 14.08
N ILE A 171 -10.18 -0.58 14.29
CA ILE A 171 -10.22 -1.25 15.60
C ILE A 171 -9.40 -0.48 16.65
N MET A 172 -8.21 0.00 16.30
CA MET A 172 -7.33 0.73 17.23
C MET A 172 -7.85 2.14 17.56
N ALA A 173 -8.41 2.87 16.60
CA ALA A 173 -8.93 4.22 16.81
C ALA A 173 -10.21 4.23 17.67
N ILE A 174 -10.96 3.12 17.65
CA ILE A 174 -12.10 2.87 18.55
C ILE A 174 -11.60 2.56 19.97
N HIS A 175 -10.48 1.83 20.12
CA HIS A 175 -9.93 1.43 21.42
C HIS A 175 -9.17 2.53 22.19
N ASN A 176 -8.96 3.72 21.61
CA ASN A 176 -8.43 4.85 22.37
C ASN A 176 -9.53 5.51 23.22
N ASN A 177 -9.88 4.83 24.30
CA ASN A 177 -10.52 5.38 25.49
C ASN A 177 -9.53 6.36 26.16
N LEU A 178 -9.39 7.56 25.58
CA LEU A 178 -8.61 8.68 26.18
C LEU A 178 -9.11 9.07 27.59
N THR A 179 -10.27 8.55 28.00
CA THR A 179 -10.89 8.71 29.32
C THR A 179 -10.16 7.94 30.43
N GLU A 180 -9.40 6.88 30.12
CA GLU A 180 -8.72 6.06 31.15
C GLU A 180 -7.36 6.62 31.62
N LEU A 181 -6.81 7.63 30.92
CA LEU A 181 -5.52 8.26 31.28
C LEU A 181 -5.64 9.48 32.22
N GLY A 182 -6.82 9.74 32.81
CA GLY A 182 -6.98 10.81 33.80
C GLY A 182 -6.75 12.24 33.26
N ILE A 183 -6.74 12.42 31.93
CA ILE A 183 -6.54 13.73 31.31
C ILE A 183 -7.86 14.52 31.46
N LYS A 184 -7.90 15.39 32.48
CA LYS A 184 -8.99 16.34 32.69
C LYS A 184 -9.11 17.22 31.43
N LYS A 185 -10.25 17.16 30.73
CA LYS A 185 -10.57 18.06 29.60
C LYS A 185 -10.46 19.51 30.08
N ILE A 186 -9.36 20.18 29.74
CA ILE A 186 -9.24 21.62 29.96
C ILE A 186 -10.14 22.30 28.93
N ARG A 187 -11.11 23.05 29.42
CA ARG A 187 -12.00 23.89 28.60
C ARG A 187 -11.13 24.93 27.89
N ARG A 188 -11.06 24.91 26.56
CA ARG A 188 -10.32 25.93 25.81
C ARG A 188 -11.04 27.27 25.93
N ILE A 189 -10.26 28.34 26.09
CA ILE A 189 -10.69 29.71 25.85
C ILE A 189 -10.09 30.08 24.49
N GLY A 190 -10.89 30.01 23.41
CA GLY A 190 -10.46 30.30 22.05
C GLY A 190 -11.63 30.45 21.08
N HIS A 191 -11.61 31.50 20.26
CA HIS A 191 -12.73 32.05 19.48
C HIS A 191 -13.18 31.23 18.23
N ASN A 192 -12.89 29.93 18.15
CA ASN A 192 -13.31 29.11 17.00
C ASN A 192 -14.70 28.53 17.29
N THR A 193 -15.72 29.35 17.11
CA THR A 193 -17.10 28.98 17.40
C THR A 193 -17.91 28.89 16.10
N GLU A 194 -18.51 27.74 15.81
CA GLU A 194 -19.42 27.51 14.70
C GLU A 194 -20.84 27.98 15.07
N PHE A 195 -21.54 28.64 14.15
CA PHE A 195 -22.92 29.07 14.37
C PHE A 195 -23.82 27.85 14.58
N GLU A 196 -24.53 27.79 15.70
CA GLU A 196 -25.43 26.68 16.03
C GLU A 196 -26.87 27.05 15.65
N TYR A 197 -27.40 28.11 16.27
CA TYR A 197 -28.74 28.62 16.02
C TYR A 197 -28.91 30.06 16.54
N ILE A 198 -30.04 30.68 16.22
CA ILE A 198 -30.43 32.00 16.74
C ILE A 198 -31.45 31.78 17.85
N LYS A 199 -31.23 32.42 19.00
CA LYS A 199 -32.21 32.46 20.10
C LYS A 199 -32.61 33.89 20.43
N GLU A 200 -33.68 34.04 21.21
CA GLU A 200 -34.05 35.31 21.82
C GLU A 200 -32.99 35.75 22.85
N TYR A 201 -32.67 37.04 22.87
CA TYR A 201 -31.73 37.62 23.84
C TYR A 201 -32.28 37.52 25.26
N ILE A 202 -31.49 36.95 26.17
CA ILE A 202 -31.79 36.94 27.60
C ILE A 202 -30.76 37.82 28.32
N LYS A 203 -31.17 38.53 29.37
CA LYS A 203 -30.26 39.30 30.22
C LYS A 203 -29.15 38.39 30.76
N GLY A 204 -27.93 38.62 30.31
CA GLY A 204 -26.76 37.79 30.62
C GLY A 204 -26.02 37.28 29.36
N ASP A 205 -26.66 37.32 28.19
CA ASP A 205 -26.01 37.01 26.91
C ASP A 205 -25.06 38.15 26.47
N ASP A 206 -23.99 37.82 25.75
CA ASP A 206 -23.01 38.80 25.26
C ASP A 206 -23.62 39.66 24.14
N TYR A 207 -23.68 40.97 24.36
CA TYR A 207 -24.19 41.96 23.42
C TYR A 207 -23.46 41.98 22.07
N ARG A 208 -22.21 41.48 22.00
CA ARG A 208 -21.44 41.39 20.75
C ARG A 208 -21.98 40.35 19.78
N THR A 209 -22.77 39.40 20.27
CA THR A 209 -23.32 38.28 19.49
C THR A 209 -24.73 38.56 18.97
N ILE A 210 -25.26 39.78 19.14
CA ILE A 210 -26.58 40.19 18.67
C ILE A 210 -26.63 40.15 17.13
N ASN A 211 -27.62 39.43 16.61
CA ASN A 211 -27.92 39.37 15.19
C ASN A 211 -28.94 40.46 14.84
N TRP A 212 -28.45 41.64 14.44
CA TRP A 212 -29.30 42.78 14.08
C TRP A 212 -30.26 42.48 12.92
N LYS A 213 -29.85 41.63 11.96
CA LYS A 213 -30.69 41.24 10.82
C LYS A 213 -31.86 40.36 11.23
N ALA A 214 -31.64 39.42 12.15
CA ALA A 214 -32.70 38.59 12.71
C ALA A 214 -33.61 39.40 13.64
N SER A 215 -33.03 40.29 14.44
CA SER A 215 -33.75 41.18 15.37
C SER A 215 -34.71 42.12 14.64
N ALA A 216 -34.27 42.71 13.52
CA ALA A 216 -35.11 43.57 12.70
C ALA A 216 -36.33 42.87 12.10
N ARG A 217 -36.25 41.56 11.83
CA ARG A 217 -37.37 40.76 11.29
C ARG A 217 -38.36 40.29 12.36
N ARG A 218 -37.88 40.07 13.57
CA ARG A 218 -38.68 39.54 14.69
C ARG A 218 -39.21 40.63 15.62
N HIS A 219 -38.72 41.87 15.51
CA HIS A 219 -39.04 43.04 16.34
C HIS A 219 -38.64 42.91 17.83
N TYR A 220 -37.79 41.94 18.17
CA TYR A 220 -37.15 41.81 19.47
C TYR A 220 -35.68 41.36 19.31
N PRO A 221 -34.78 41.62 20.29
CA PRO A 221 -33.37 41.32 20.14
C PRO A 221 -33.09 39.81 20.06
N MET A 222 -32.33 39.41 19.04
CA MET A 222 -31.95 38.04 18.73
C MET A 222 -30.44 37.87 18.80
N VAL A 223 -29.98 36.72 19.31
CA VAL A 223 -28.55 36.42 19.55
C VAL A 223 -28.14 35.20 18.76
N ASN A 224 -26.97 35.26 18.12
CA ASN A 224 -26.33 34.10 17.54
C ASN A 224 -25.67 33.28 18.65
N ILE A 225 -26.13 32.05 18.85
CA ILE A 225 -25.39 31.08 19.67
C ILE A 225 -24.35 30.42 18.80
N TYR A 226 -23.13 30.42 19.31
CA TYR A 226 -22.02 29.73 18.69
C TYR A 226 -21.53 28.62 19.61
N GLN A 227 -21.25 27.46 19.04
CA GLN A 227 -20.69 26.30 19.72
C GLN A 227 -19.23 26.14 19.33
N ASP A 228 -18.38 25.65 20.23
CA ASP A 228 -16.98 25.33 19.88
C ASP A 228 -16.94 24.42 18.64
N GLU A 229 -16.20 24.82 17.61
CA GLU A 229 -16.04 24.04 16.37
C GLU A 229 -15.30 22.73 16.71
N ARG A 230 -16.07 21.64 16.86
CA ARG A 230 -15.53 20.31 17.19
C ARG A 230 -14.81 19.64 16.01
N SER A 231 -15.11 20.07 14.79
CA SER A 231 -14.69 19.45 13.54
C SER A 231 -13.58 20.27 12.89
N GLN A 232 -12.33 19.83 13.07
CA GLN A 232 -11.17 20.52 12.50
C GLN A 232 -10.98 20.15 11.03
N GLN A 233 -10.44 21.08 10.24
CA GLN A 233 -10.06 20.82 8.84
C GLN A 233 -8.63 20.31 8.77
N ILE A 234 -8.44 19.13 8.18
CA ILE A 234 -7.15 18.45 8.04
C ILE A 234 -6.90 18.26 6.56
N TYR A 235 -5.79 18.80 6.06
CA TYR A 235 -5.37 18.65 4.67
C TYR A 235 -4.08 17.85 4.61
N ASN A 236 -4.14 16.71 3.93
CA ASN A 236 -2.94 15.99 3.52
C ASN A 236 -2.40 16.64 2.24
N ILE A 237 -1.20 17.19 2.29
CA ILE A 237 -0.52 17.86 1.18
C ILE A 237 0.65 16.96 0.76
N ILE A 238 0.57 16.37 -0.42
CA ILE A 238 1.56 15.39 -0.89
C ILE A 238 2.44 16.02 -1.95
N ASP A 239 3.73 16.04 -1.69
CA ASP A 239 4.77 16.37 -2.67
C ASP A 239 4.95 15.21 -3.66
N LYS A 240 5.01 15.51 -4.95
CA LYS A 240 5.23 14.54 -6.04
C LYS A 240 6.52 14.81 -6.82
N GLY A 241 7.37 15.71 -6.34
CA GLY A 241 8.64 16.04 -6.97
C GLY A 241 9.65 14.89 -6.97
N ARG A 242 10.80 15.13 -7.58
CA ARG A 242 11.86 14.12 -7.80
C ARG A 242 12.27 13.37 -6.53
N ILE A 243 12.41 14.06 -5.40
CA ILE A 243 12.90 13.46 -4.15
C ILE A 243 11.94 12.35 -3.64
N MET A 244 10.65 12.47 -3.96
CA MET A 244 9.63 11.50 -3.56
C MET A 244 9.65 10.21 -4.40
N GLN A 245 10.48 10.16 -5.46
CA GLN A 245 10.72 8.95 -6.26
C GLN A 245 11.64 7.94 -5.57
N ASN A 246 12.37 8.34 -4.54
CA ASN A 246 13.29 7.46 -3.84
C ASN A 246 12.55 6.18 -3.40
N ALA A 247 13.17 5.03 -3.68
CA ALA A 247 12.57 3.74 -3.39
C ALA A 247 12.99 3.24 -2.01
N PHE A 248 12.04 2.74 -1.25
CA PHE A 248 12.26 2.07 0.01
C PHE A 248 11.50 0.74 0.04
N ARG A 249 12.23 -0.38 0.14
CA ARG A 249 11.68 -1.75 0.07
C ARG A 249 10.78 -1.97 -1.17
N GLY A 250 11.20 -1.43 -2.32
CA GLY A 250 10.53 -1.59 -3.62
C GLY A 250 9.39 -0.60 -3.90
N MET A 251 8.93 0.18 -2.91
CA MET A 251 7.90 1.22 -3.08
C MET A 251 8.51 2.62 -3.03
N THR A 252 7.92 3.60 -3.70
CA THR A 252 8.40 4.99 -3.66
C THR A 252 7.97 5.69 -2.36
N LEU A 253 8.69 6.73 -1.93
CA LEU A 253 8.27 7.56 -0.78
C LEU A 253 6.87 8.18 -1.00
N LEU A 254 6.53 8.52 -2.25
CA LEU A 254 5.17 8.94 -2.62
C LEU A 254 4.14 7.87 -2.26
N ASP A 255 4.42 6.59 -2.50
CA ASP A 255 3.49 5.50 -2.20
C ASP A 255 3.22 5.37 -0.70
N TYR A 256 4.26 5.53 0.13
CA TYR A 256 4.10 5.58 1.57
C TYR A 256 3.27 6.80 2.00
N ALA A 257 3.55 7.99 1.45
CA ALA A 257 2.77 9.20 1.73
C ALA A 257 1.29 9.06 1.35
N ILE A 258 1.00 8.42 0.22
CA ILE A 258 -0.36 8.12 -0.24
C ILE A 258 -1.07 7.17 0.74
N ASN A 259 -0.41 6.08 1.16
CA ASN A 259 -0.96 5.15 2.14
C ASN A 259 -1.26 5.85 3.48
N ALA A 260 -0.30 6.64 3.99
CA ALA A 260 -0.47 7.38 5.24
C ALA A 260 -1.59 8.44 5.16
N SER A 261 -1.65 9.19 4.05
CA SER A 261 -2.70 10.17 3.79
C SER A 261 -4.09 9.55 3.75
N LEU A 262 -4.24 8.39 3.10
CA LEU A 262 -5.50 7.67 3.04
C LEU A 262 -5.96 7.21 4.43
N VAL A 263 -5.05 6.60 5.20
CA VAL A 263 -5.37 6.13 6.54
C VAL A 263 -5.68 7.27 7.49
N LEU A 264 -4.90 8.35 7.45
CA LEU A 264 -5.17 9.52 8.27
C LEU A 264 -6.51 10.16 7.91
N SER A 265 -6.84 10.29 6.63
CA SER A 265 -8.12 10.84 6.18
C SER A 265 -9.30 10.03 6.72
N PHE A 266 -9.17 8.70 6.73
CA PHE A 266 -10.18 7.81 7.30
C PHE A 266 -10.33 8.00 8.81
N VAL A 267 -9.23 8.02 9.56
CA VAL A 267 -9.23 8.22 11.02
C VAL A 267 -9.80 9.61 11.37
N ALA A 268 -9.42 10.65 10.63
CA ALA A 268 -9.92 12.00 10.80
C ALA A 268 -11.45 12.07 10.65
N ILE A 269 -12.00 11.52 9.55
CA ILE A 269 -13.45 11.50 9.32
C ILE A 269 -14.18 10.70 10.40
N ARG A 270 -13.61 9.58 10.85
CA ARG A 270 -14.16 8.77 11.95
C ARG A 270 -14.15 9.51 13.29
N LYS A 271 -13.19 10.41 13.51
CA LYS A 271 -13.12 11.32 14.68
C LYS A 271 -13.86 12.64 14.46
N GLU A 272 -14.81 12.65 13.52
CA GLU A 272 -15.69 13.77 13.15
C GLU A 272 -14.98 15.03 12.58
N ASP A 273 -13.71 14.92 12.21
CA ASP A 273 -12.97 15.97 11.51
C ASP A 273 -13.23 15.93 9.99
N LYS A 274 -12.86 17.01 9.29
CA LYS A 274 -12.99 17.14 7.83
C LYS A 274 -11.64 16.82 7.20
N ALA A 275 -11.60 15.85 6.29
CA ALA A 275 -10.37 15.47 5.58
C ALA A 275 -10.36 16.02 4.15
N GLY A 276 -9.27 16.69 3.79
CA GLY A 276 -8.98 17.22 2.45
C GLY A 276 -7.64 16.72 1.94
N LEU A 277 -7.42 16.89 0.64
CA LEU A 277 -6.22 16.43 -0.06
C LEU A 277 -5.72 17.55 -0.97
N ALA A 278 -4.42 17.74 -1.02
CA ALA A 278 -3.76 18.53 -2.05
C ALA A 278 -2.51 17.80 -2.55
N THR A 279 -2.18 17.94 -3.83
CA THR A 279 -0.93 17.41 -4.39
C THR A 279 -0.22 18.49 -5.20
N PHE A 280 1.10 18.54 -5.10
CA PHE A 280 1.91 19.50 -5.85
C PHE A 280 3.21 18.86 -6.33
N ALA A 281 3.73 19.40 -7.43
CA ALA A 281 5.05 19.12 -7.98
C ALA A 281 5.62 20.45 -8.48
N GLU A 282 5.94 20.57 -9.77
CA GLU A 282 6.26 21.85 -10.42
C GLU A 282 5.10 22.85 -10.35
N LYS A 283 3.87 22.35 -10.24
CA LYS A 283 2.64 23.13 -10.09
C LYS A 283 1.72 22.47 -9.08
N PHE A 284 0.75 23.24 -8.57
CA PHE A 284 -0.36 22.73 -7.81
C PHE A 284 -1.32 21.98 -8.76
N GLU A 285 -1.60 20.71 -8.49
CA GLU A 285 -2.32 19.85 -9.44
C GLU A 285 -3.71 19.44 -8.95
N THR A 286 -3.76 18.70 -7.84
CA THR A 286 -5.01 18.12 -7.35
C THR A 286 -5.40 18.79 -6.04
N PHE A 287 -6.69 19.13 -5.91
CA PHE A 287 -7.25 19.65 -4.66
C PHE A 287 -8.63 19.08 -4.40
N ILE A 288 -8.80 18.53 -3.21
CA ILE A 288 -10.07 18.08 -2.67
C ILE A 288 -10.33 18.91 -1.40
N PRO A 289 -11.38 19.73 -1.38
CA PRO A 289 -11.79 20.47 -0.18
C PRO A 289 -12.02 19.54 1.01
N ALA A 290 -11.71 20.01 2.23
CA ALA A 290 -11.92 19.22 3.43
C ALA A 290 -13.41 18.98 3.69
N GLY A 291 -13.80 17.72 3.66
CA GLY A 291 -15.18 17.27 3.87
C GLY A 291 -15.27 16.07 4.81
N LYS A 292 -16.48 15.76 5.26
CA LYS A 292 -16.80 14.55 6.04
C LYS A 292 -18.05 13.82 5.52
N GLN A 293 -18.54 14.23 4.35
CA GLN A 293 -19.76 13.71 3.74
C GLN A 293 -19.57 12.28 3.22
N THR A 294 -20.67 11.54 3.11
CA THR A 294 -20.69 10.22 2.49
C THR A 294 -20.09 10.29 1.08
N GLY A 295 -19.06 9.49 0.82
CA GLY A 295 -18.31 9.49 -0.45
C GLY A 295 -17.00 10.29 -0.45
N GLN A 296 -16.73 11.14 0.56
CA GLN A 296 -15.46 11.88 0.66
C GLN A 296 -14.24 10.96 0.61
N MET A 297 -14.29 9.86 1.37
CA MET A 297 -13.20 8.87 1.38
C MET A 297 -12.97 8.21 0.03
N GLN A 298 -14.04 7.93 -0.71
CA GLN A 298 -13.95 7.33 -2.05
C GLN A 298 -13.31 8.32 -3.03
N GLN A 299 -13.68 9.60 -2.96
CA GLN A 299 -13.07 10.67 -3.77
C GLN A 299 -11.56 10.81 -3.47
N ILE A 300 -11.18 10.79 -2.19
CA ILE A 300 -9.76 10.84 -1.78
C ILE A 300 -9.02 9.60 -2.30
N LEU A 301 -9.59 8.40 -2.13
CA LEU A 301 -8.99 7.15 -2.60
C LEU A 301 -8.74 7.14 -4.12
N GLU A 302 -9.75 7.51 -4.91
CA GLU A 302 -9.65 7.53 -6.37
C GLU A 302 -8.70 8.61 -6.88
N SER A 303 -8.61 9.73 -6.17
CA SER A 303 -7.66 10.79 -6.47
C SER A 303 -6.23 10.34 -6.20
N LEU A 304 -5.98 9.73 -5.03
CA LEU A 304 -4.69 9.19 -4.61
C LEU A 304 -4.22 8.04 -5.52
N TYR A 305 -5.13 7.18 -5.96
CA TYR A 305 -4.84 6.08 -6.89
C TYR A 305 -4.19 6.57 -8.19
N ARG A 306 -4.63 7.74 -8.70
CA ARG A 306 -4.14 8.34 -9.94
C ARG A 306 -2.83 9.11 -9.80
N GLN A 307 -2.32 9.28 -8.57
CA GLN A 307 -1.12 10.09 -8.35
C GLN A 307 0.15 9.32 -8.71
N GLN A 308 1.01 9.99 -9.46
CA GLN A 308 2.33 9.54 -9.86
C GLN A 308 3.36 10.64 -9.59
N THR A 309 4.59 10.22 -9.34
CA THR A 309 5.72 11.13 -9.18
C THR A 309 6.10 11.77 -10.52
N THR A 310 6.60 12.99 -10.45
CA THR A 310 7.21 13.70 -11.57
C THR A 310 8.72 13.81 -11.37
N PHE A 311 9.48 14.04 -12.44
CA PHE A 311 10.93 14.26 -12.35
C PHE A 311 11.31 15.72 -12.03
N GLY A 312 10.33 16.62 -11.97
CA GLY A 312 10.51 18.03 -11.66
C GLY A 312 10.81 18.31 -10.19
N GLU A 313 11.29 19.53 -9.94
CA GLU A 313 11.45 20.10 -8.59
C GLU A 313 10.13 20.64 -8.07
N SER A 314 9.93 20.58 -6.76
CA SER A 314 8.66 20.95 -6.12
C SER A 314 8.58 22.46 -5.89
N ASP A 315 7.51 23.09 -6.39
CA ASP A 315 7.27 24.53 -6.27
C ASP A 315 6.40 24.88 -5.04
N TYR A 316 7.08 25.21 -3.94
CA TYR A 316 6.43 25.65 -2.70
C TYR A 316 5.79 27.04 -2.81
N SER A 317 6.21 27.86 -3.78
CA SER A 317 5.61 29.17 -4.01
C SER A 317 4.20 29.02 -4.59
N SER A 318 4.05 28.15 -5.58
CA SER A 318 2.75 27.77 -6.15
C SER A 318 1.86 27.11 -5.10
N LEU A 319 2.42 26.22 -4.28
CA LEU A 319 1.70 25.63 -3.14
C LEU A 319 1.13 26.70 -2.21
N TYR A 320 1.96 27.64 -1.76
CA TYR A 320 1.53 28.71 -0.86
C TYR A 320 0.37 29.55 -1.45
N VAL A 321 0.51 29.99 -2.70
CA VAL A 321 -0.51 30.81 -3.38
C VAL A 321 -1.85 30.08 -3.46
N HIS A 322 -1.85 28.81 -3.84
CA HIS A 322 -3.09 28.03 -3.99
C HIS A 322 -3.71 27.66 -2.65
N ILE A 323 -2.91 27.27 -1.65
CA ILE A 323 -3.41 26.99 -0.30
C ILE A 323 -4.07 28.24 0.29
N ASN A 324 -3.45 29.40 0.15
CA ASN A 324 -4.00 30.66 0.64
C ASN A 324 -5.28 31.10 -0.08
N LYS A 325 -5.48 30.65 -1.33
CA LYS A 325 -6.69 30.90 -2.12
C LYS A 325 -7.85 29.98 -1.75
N TYR A 326 -7.56 28.70 -1.49
CA TYR A 326 -8.60 27.68 -1.29
C TYR A 326 -8.88 27.36 0.19
N ILE A 327 -7.90 27.50 1.08
CA ILE A 327 -8.02 27.17 2.50
C ILE A 327 -8.10 28.46 3.32
N ASN A 328 -9.31 28.98 3.49
CA ASN A 328 -9.54 30.25 4.18
C ASN A 328 -9.65 30.12 5.71
N LYS A 329 -9.86 28.90 6.22
CA LYS A 329 -9.95 28.62 7.66
C LYS A 329 -8.65 28.07 8.21
N ARG A 330 -8.35 28.40 9.48
CA ARG A 330 -7.25 27.75 10.21
C ARG A 330 -7.46 26.24 10.19
N SER A 331 -6.46 25.53 9.71
CA SER A 331 -6.50 24.10 9.41
C SER A 331 -5.20 23.44 9.84
N LEU A 332 -5.20 22.12 9.98
CA LEU A 332 -3.98 21.33 10.06
C LEU A 332 -3.51 20.95 8.65
N LEU A 333 -2.35 21.43 8.25
CA LEU A 333 -1.70 21.08 6.99
C LEU A 333 -0.60 20.06 7.26
N ILE A 334 -0.73 18.87 6.70
CA ILE A 334 0.25 17.78 6.86
C ILE A 334 0.96 17.62 5.53
N ILE A 335 2.19 18.11 5.45
CA ILE A 335 2.99 18.15 4.23
C ILE A 335 3.91 16.95 4.21
N TYR A 336 3.66 16.01 3.30
CA TYR A 336 4.54 14.87 3.04
C TYR A 336 5.55 15.27 1.98
N THR A 337 6.80 15.45 2.40
CA THR A 337 7.91 15.84 1.51
C THR A 337 9.22 15.32 2.09
N ASN A 338 10.32 15.45 1.35
CA ASN A 338 11.64 15.10 1.84
C ASN A 338 12.65 16.16 1.42
N PHE A 339 13.57 16.50 2.31
CA PHE A 339 14.64 17.46 2.04
C PHE A 339 15.99 16.74 2.07
N ASP A 340 16.71 16.71 0.96
CA ASP A 340 18.02 16.02 0.90
C ASP A 340 19.12 16.77 1.66
N THR A 341 19.03 18.10 1.72
CA THR A 341 20.03 18.96 2.37
C THR A 341 19.36 20.10 3.14
N ILE A 342 20.07 20.66 4.11
CA ILE A 342 19.64 21.88 4.83
C ILE A 342 19.40 23.04 3.86
N ILE A 343 20.30 23.22 2.88
CA ILE A 343 20.21 24.30 1.87
C ILE A 343 18.95 24.14 1.01
N GLY A 344 18.55 22.91 0.69
CA GLY A 344 17.30 22.62 0.00
C GLY A 344 16.09 23.07 0.83
N MET A 345 16.08 22.79 2.13
CA MET A 345 15.02 23.20 3.04
C MET A 345 15.00 24.73 3.26
N GLU A 346 16.14 25.37 3.44
CA GLU A 346 16.24 26.83 3.67
C GLU A 346 15.69 27.64 2.50
N ARG A 347 15.77 27.12 1.27
CA ARG A 347 15.10 27.74 0.10
C ARG A 347 13.59 27.76 0.23
N GLN A 348 13.00 26.79 0.93
CA GLN A 348 11.55 26.62 1.05
C GLN A 348 10.98 27.13 2.39
N ILE A 349 11.83 27.43 3.37
CA ILE A 349 11.43 27.75 4.74
C ILE A 349 10.51 28.96 4.81
N GLU A 350 10.72 29.96 3.94
CA GLU A 350 9.91 31.18 3.95
C GLU A 350 8.45 30.89 3.59
N TYR A 351 8.20 30.02 2.61
CA TYR A 351 6.84 29.61 2.24
C TYR A 351 6.17 28.80 3.34
N LEU A 352 6.91 27.87 3.96
CA LEU A 352 6.41 27.09 5.11
C LEU A 352 6.08 27.98 6.30
N ARG A 353 6.92 29.00 6.57
CA ARG A 353 6.68 30.00 7.62
C ARG A 353 5.43 30.82 7.34
N GLN A 354 5.19 31.22 6.09
CA GLN A 354 3.98 31.93 5.70
C GLN A 354 2.72 31.09 5.89
N LEU A 355 2.77 29.79 5.56
CA LEU A 355 1.69 28.85 5.85
C LEU A 355 1.44 28.71 7.36
N ALA A 356 2.51 28.59 8.15
CA ALA A 356 2.45 28.42 9.60
C ALA A 356 1.86 29.63 10.35
N ARG A 357 1.82 30.82 9.73
CA ARG A 357 1.15 32.01 10.30
C ARG A 357 -0.37 31.85 10.33
N ARG A 358 -0.96 31.14 9.36
CA ARG A 358 -2.42 30.97 9.20
C ARG A 358 -2.92 29.60 9.63
N HIS A 359 -2.09 28.58 9.48
CA HIS A 359 -2.45 27.18 9.70
C HIS A 359 -1.45 26.51 10.65
N VAL A 360 -1.86 25.37 11.23
CA VAL A 360 -0.92 24.50 11.93
C VAL A 360 -0.24 23.64 10.87
N VAL A 361 1.08 23.74 10.73
CA VAL A 361 1.84 22.99 9.72
C VAL A 361 2.62 21.87 10.39
N LEU A 362 2.40 20.64 9.91
CA LEU A 362 3.18 19.45 10.24
C LEU A 362 3.90 18.99 8.98
N VAL A 363 5.23 19.08 8.97
CA VAL A 363 6.07 18.56 7.89
C VAL A 363 6.48 17.14 8.24
N VAL A 364 6.13 16.20 7.38
CA VAL A 364 6.46 14.78 7.51
C VAL A 364 7.51 14.43 6.48
N PHE A 365 8.64 13.92 6.94
CA PHE A 365 9.78 13.54 6.11
C PHE A 365 10.39 12.23 6.57
N PHE A 366 11.18 11.66 5.69
CA PHE A 366 11.56 10.27 5.75
C PHE A 366 12.97 10.11 6.28
N GLU A 367 13.11 9.11 7.12
CA GLU A 367 14.39 8.63 7.58
C GLU A 367 14.89 7.49 6.71
N ASP A 368 16.17 7.54 6.36
CA ASP A 368 16.81 6.48 5.60
C ASP A 368 17.33 5.39 6.55
N THR A 369 16.65 4.24 6.57
CA THR A 369 17.04 3.12 7.44
C THR A 369 18.30 2.41 6.96
N GLU A 370 18.63 2.46 5.66
CA GLU A 370 19.86 1.85 5.14
C GLU A 370 21.07 2.67 5.59
N MET A 371 20.97 3.99 5.53
CA MET A 371 21.96 4.90 6.11
C MET A 371 22.14 4.65 7.62
N LYS A 372 21.05 4.56 8.39
CA LYS A 372 21.15 4.23 9.83
C LYS A 372 21.83 2.90 10.10
N ALA A 373 21.48 1.86 9.35
CA ALA A 373 22.07 0.54 9.50
C ALA A 373 23.55 0.54 9.12
N PHE A 374 23.95 1.39 8.17
CA PHE A 374 25.34 1.57 7.78
C PHE A 374 26.14 2.31 8.86
N ALA A 375 25.63 3.43 9.38
CA ALA A 375 26.28 4.20 10.45
C ALA A 375 26.51 3.38 11.73
N ALA A 376 25.64 2.39 12.01
CA ALA A 376 25.76 1.51 13.16
C ALA A 376 26.83 0.41 13.01
N LYS A 377 27.33 0.13 11.79
CA LYS A 377 28.35 -0.90 11.56
C LYS A 377 29.74 -0.33 11.81
N GLN A 378 30.61 -1.14 12.42
CA GLN A 378 32.02 -0.80 12.55
C GLN A 378 32.73 -0.97 11.19
N PRO A 379 33.38 0.08 10.65
CA PRO A 379 34.06 -0.01 9.37
C PRO A 379 35.35 -0.82 9.54
N THR A 380 35.57 -1.78 8.65
CA THR A 380 36.79 -2.60 8.62
C THR A 380 37.77 -2.15 7.53
N SER A 381 37.40 -1.17 6.71
CA SER A 381 38.21 -0.63 5.61
C SER A 381 38.21 0.91 5.63
N ILE A 382 39.24 1.50 5.00
CA ILE A 382 39.34 2.97 4.84
C ILE A 382 38.13 3.53 4.08
N GLU A 383 37.69 2.84 3.02
CA GLU A 383 36.50 3.22 2.26
C GLU A 383 35.23 3.18 3.14
N GLY A 384 35.09 2.15 3.98
CA GLY A 384 34.01 2.05 4.94
C GLY A 384 33.99 3.22 5.94
N TYR A 385 35.17 3.68 6.36
CA TYR A 385 35.29 4.86 7.24
C TYR A 385 34.84 6.14 6.54
N TYR A 386 35.25 6.36 5.28
CA TYR A 386 34.78 7.51 4.49
C TYR A 386 33.25 7.48 4.30
N GLN A 387 32.70 6.33 3.94
CA GLN A 387 31.25 6.16 3.80
C GLN A 387 30.54 6.45 5.13
N GLN A 388 31.07 5.99 6.27
CA GLN A 388 30.46 6.22 7.58
C GLN A 388 30.41 7.71 7.93
N VAL A 389 31.51 8.44 7.75
CA VAL A 389 31.57 9.89 8.01
C VAL A 389 30.55 10.65 7.15
N ILE A 390 30.39 10.26 5.89
CA ILE A 390 29.39 10.85 5.00
C ILE A 390 27.98 10.53 5.49
N THR A 391 27.71 9.29 5.90
CA THR A 391 26.42 8.88 6.46
C THR A 391 26.07 9.65 7.74
N ASP A 392 27.02 9.78 8.67
CA ASP A 392 26.83 10.53 9.91
C ASP A 392 26.51 12.00 9.63
N LYS A 393 27.18 12.59 8.63
CA LYS A 393 26.89 13.95 8.16
C LYS A 393 25.45 14.06 7.67
N PHE A 394 24.97 13.13 6.84
CA PHE A 394 23.58 13.15 6.36
C PHE A 394 22.55 13.02 7.49
N ILE A 395 22.80 12.14 8.46
CA ILE A 395 21.94 11.97 9.65
C ILE A 395 21.90 13.29 10.44
N PHE A 396 23.06 13.91 10.66
CA PHE A 396 23.15 15.19 11.34
C PHE A 396 22.38 16.30 10.60
N GLU A 397 22.50 16.38 9.27
CA GLU A 397 21.78 17.37 8.46
C GLU A 397 20.26 17.21 8.59
N LYS A 398 19.73 15.97 8.61
CA LYS A 398 18.29 15.71 8.85
C LYS A 398 17.83 16.19 10.21
N HIS A 399 18.62 15.96 11.26
CA HIS A 399 18.31 16.49 12.59
C HIS A 399 18.38 18.01 12.64
N HIS A 400 19.29 18.63 11.90
CA HIS A 400 19.36 20.09 11.82
C HIS A 400 18.11 20.69 11.16
N VAL A 401 17.57 20.03 10.12
CA VAL A 401 16.30 20.41 9.50
C VAL A 401 15.14 20.42 10.51
N ILE A 402 15.04 19.41 11.39
CA ILE A 402 14.04 19.37 12.48
C ILE A 402 14.15 20.62 13.36
N VAL A 403 15.36 20.92 13.83
CA VAL A 403 15.61 22.04 14.74
C VAL A 403 15.23 23.36 14.08
N LYS A 404 15.61 23.56 12.81
CA LYS A 404 15.28 24.76 12.03
C LYS A 404 13.77 24.92 11.82
N LEU A 405 13.06 23.86 11.45
CA LEU A 405 11.59 23.90 11.31
C LEU A 405 10.93 24.31 12.65
N LYS A 406 11.38 23.71 13.75
CA LYS A 406 10.87 24.00 15.09
C LYS A 406 11.12 25.46 15.51
N GLN A 407 12.28 26.04 15.18
CA GLN A 407 12.58 27.46 15.43
C GLN A 407 11.58 28.41 14.74
N HIS A 408 10.98 27.99 13.63
CA HIS A 408 9.96 28.74 12.91
C HIS A 408 8.52 28.37 13.28
N GLY A 409 8.31 27.61 14.38
CA GLY A 409 6.99 27.21 14.85
C GLY A 409 6.32 26.14 13.98
N ILE A 410 7.07 25.46 13.12
CA ILE A 410 6.59 24.39 12.26
C ILE A 410 6.81 23.05 12.97
N TYR A 411 5.76 22.23 13.04
CA TYR A 411 5.87 20.88 13.59
C TYR A 411 6.52 19.96 12.56
N SER A 412 7.28 18.99 13.05
CA SER A 412 8.02 18.04 12.21
C SER A 412 7.82 16.61 12.69
N LEU A 413 7.73 15.66 11.75
CA LEU A 413 7.77 14.23 12.02
C LEU A 413 8.80 13.58 11.10
N LEU A 414 9.92 13.14 11.68
CA LEU A 414 10.90 12.26 11.03
C LEU A 414 10.54 10.81 11.34
N THR A 415 10.34 9.99 10.33
CA THR A 415 9.98 8.58 10.51
C THR A 415 10.49 7.72 9.37
N GLU A 416 10.73 6.44 9.67
CA GLU A 416 10.93 5.40 8.68
C GLU A 416 9.67 5.29 7.78
N PRO A 417 9.81 5.04 6.47
CA PRO A 417 8.65 5.02 5.57
C PRO A 417 7.62 3.94 5.91
N ASP A 418 8.03 2.78 6.42
CA ASP A 418 7.15 1.68 6.81
C ASP A 418 6.31 1.98 8.07
N LYS A 419 6.81 2.84 8.97
CA LYS A 419 6.09 3.31 10.17
C LYS A 419 5.30 4.60 9.94
N LEU A 420 5.36 5.18 8.74
CA LEU A 420 4.79 6.49 8.43
C LEU A 420 3.31 6.61 8.83
N SER A 421 2.46 5.69 8.36
CA SER A 421 1.01 5.73 8.62
C SER A 421 0.70 5.78 10.11
N ILE A 422 1.35 4.93 10.91
CA ILE A 422 1.17 4.86 12.37
C ILE A 422 1.60 6.16 13.02
N ASN A 423 2.81 6.62 12.70
CA ASN A 423 3.42 7.76 13.36
C ASN A 423 2.67 9.06 13.04
N VAL A 424 2.16 9.21 11.82
CA VAL A 424 1.33 10.36 11.42
C VAL A 424 0.01 10.38 12.18
N ILE A 425 -0.68 9.23 12.31
CA ILE A 425 -1.93 9.13 13.08
C ILE A 425 -1.69 9.47 14.55
N ASN A 426 -0.65 8.87 15.15
CA ASN A 426 -0.29 9.14 16.54
C ASN A 426 0.03 10.62 16.74
N LYS A 427 0.74 11.24 15.79
CA LYS A 427 1.06 12.66 15.85
C LYS A 427 -0.17 13.54 15.76
N TYR A 428 -1.11 13.21 14.87
CA TYR A 428 -2.40 13.89 14.76
C TYR A 428 -3.20 13.78 16.06
N LEU A 429 -3.31 12.58 16.64
CA LEU A 429 -4.01 12.36 17.90
C LEU A 429 -3.35 13.10 19.08
N GLU A 430 -2.01 13.10 19.14
CA GLU A 430 -1.22 13.88 20.11
C GLU A 430 -1.52 15.38 20.00
N MET A 431 -1.52 15.92 18.78
CA MET A 431 -1.81 17.34 18.52
C MET A 431 -3.25 17.71 18.90
N LYS A 432 -4.22 16.83 18.61
CA LYS A 432 -5.63 17.01 19.01
C LYS A 432 -5.79 16.97 20.53
N ALA A 433 -5.13 16.02 21.21
CA ALA A 433 -5.20 15.87 22.66
C ALA A 433 -4.55 17.04 23.43
N ARG A 434 -3.39 17.53 22.96
CA ARG A 434 -2.72 18.73 23.53
C ARG A 434 -3.44 20.03 23.23
N GLY A 435 -4.36 19.96 22.30
CA GLY A 435 -5.14 21.08 21.87
C GLY A 435 -4.40 22.08 20.98
N VAL A 436 -3.47 21.59 20.17
CA VAL A 436 -2.80 22.37 19.12
C VAL A 436 -3.74 22.60 17.93
N ILE A 437 -4.62 21.63 17.67
CA ILE A 437 -5.68 21.65 16.65
C ILE A 437 -7.03 21.53 17.33
#